data_AF-A0A243Q3I1-F1
#
_entry.id   AF-A0A243Q3I1-F1
#
_cell.length_a   1.000
_cell.length_b   1.000
_cell.length_c   1.000
_cell.angle_alpha   90.00
_cell.angle_beta   90.00
_cell.angle_gamma   90.00
#
_symmetry.space_group_name_H-M   'P 1'
#
loop_
_entity.id
_entity.type
_entity.pdbx_description
1 polymer ?
#
loop_
_entity_poly.entity_id
_entity_poly.type
_entity_poly.pdbx_seq_one_letter_code
_entity_poly.pdbx_strand_id
1 'polypeptide(L)'
;FEQAKQYLSRRGGEIASGALAGVRTVGEILFGVVLAMILSIYFVHSGDRLVGWIVDLAPRGIRRTLRESGAVIFDVVSRYIRGVALVGMVDGFFIGIAAVAAVVLWILYVVQVVVLPIILGMAITTLLLPPYRRLRRHGLSRALATAAVCLGGFLLLAALVALLVPPTVAGVAELRRSFGKAGGDLQALASSLGLDEKRTTELFEQAKQYLSRRGGEIASGALAGVRTVGEILFGVVLAMILSIYFVHSGDRLVGWIVDLAPRGIRRTLRESGAVIFDVVSRYIRGVALVGMVDGRVLHRDR
;
A
#
# COMPACT_ATOMS: atom_id res chain seq x y z
N PHE A 1 16.17 4.69 42.38
CA PHE A 1 16.58 3.33 41.93
C PHE A 1 15.54 2.25 42.25
N GLU A 2 14.82 2.29 43.37
CA GLU A 2 13.78 1.29 43.70
C GLU A 2 12.55 1.32 42.78
N GLN A 3 12.08 2.51 42.37
CA GLN A 3 10.97 2.64 41.42
C GLN A 3 11.29 2.04 40.05
N ALA A 4 12.53 2.17 39.56
CA ALA A 4 12.97 1.55 38.30
C ALA A 4 13.03 0.01 38.40
N LYS A 5 13.46 -0.53 39.54
CA LYS A 5 13.43 -1.98 39.81
C LYS A 5 12.00 -2.51 39.92
N GLN A 6 11.09 -1.79 40.58
CA GLN A 6 9.68 -2.17 40.65
C GLN A 6 8.99 -2.09 39.28
N TYR A 7 9.33 -1.10 38.45
CA TYR A 7 8.78 -0.95 37.10
C TYR A 7 9.28 -2.07 36.16
N LEU A 8 10.58 -2.43 36.24
CA LEU A 8 11.16 -3.56 35.51
C LEU A 8 10.63 -4.90 36.00
N SER A 9 10.39 -5.06 37.31
CA SER A 9 9.81 -6.28 37.89
C SER A 9 8.34 -6.46 37.50
N ARG A 10 7.52 -5.40 37.51
CA ARG A 10 6.12 -5.45 37.03
C ARG A 10 6.04 -5.76 35.54
N ARG A 11 6.80 -5.05 34.70
CA ARG A 11 6.81 -5.33 33.24
C ARG A 11 7.45 -6.67 32.90
N GLY A 12 8.48 -7.09 33.64
CA GLY A 12 9.08 -8.42 33.50
C GLY A 12 8.07 -9.53 33.82
N GLY A 13 7.24 -9.34 34.85
CA GLY A 13 6.12 -10.23 35.18
C GLY A 13 5.04 -10.27 34.11
N GLU A 14 4.63 -9.12 33.58
CA GLU A 14 3.63 -9.04 32.50
C GLU A 14 4.13 -9.66 31.18
N ILE A 15 5.37 -9.36 30.77
CA ILE A 15 5.99 -9.93 29.56
C ILE A 15 6.22 -11.44 29.73
N ALA A 16 6.70 -11.88 30.90
CA ALA A 16 6.85 -13.31 31.19
C ALA A 16 5.50 -14.03 31.19
N SER A 17 4.46 -13.42 31.77
CA SER A 17 3.10 -14.00 31.76
C SER A 17 2.49 -14.04 30.35
N GLY A 18 2.72 -13.01 29.52
CA GLY A 18 2.25 -12.97 28.13
C GLY A 18 2.99 -13.96 27.24
N ALA A 19 4.30 -14.10 27.41
CA ALA A 19 5.09 -15.11 26.71
C ALA A 19 4.71 -16.54 27.14
N LEU A 20 4.51 -16.79 28.43
CA LEU A 20 4.03 -18.08 28.95
C LEU A 20 2.62 -18.40 28.45
N ALA A 21 1.72 -17.43 28.39
CA ALA A 21 0.40 -17.60 27.81
C ALA A 21 0.49 -17.95 26.32
N GLY A 22 1.31 -17.24 25.54
CA GLY A 22 1.53 -17.53 24.13
C GLY A 22 2.08 -18.94 23.88
N VAL A 23 3.08 -19.37 24.66
CA VAL A 23 3.65 -20.73 24.59
C VAL A 23 2.61 -21.78 24.97
N ARG A 24 1.81 -21.54 26.01
CA ARG A 24 0.75 -22.45 26.44
C ARG A 24 -0.33 -22.60 25.36
N THR A 25 -0.79 -21.51 24.76
CA THR A 25 -1.80 -21.56 23.70
C THR A 25 -1.29 -22.31 22.47
N VAL A 26 -0.05 -22.05 22.04
CA VAL A 26 0.57 -22.80 20.92
C VAL A 26 0.70 -24.29 21.28
N GLY A 27 1.09 -24.60 22.52
CA GLY A 27 1.16 -25.96 23.02
C GLY A 27 -0.19 -26.68 23.00
N GLU A 28 -1.26 -26.03 23.47
CA GLU A 28 -2.63 -26.57 23.48
C GLU A 28 -3.15 -26.80 22.05
N ILE A 29 -2.88 -25.89 21.12
CA ILE A 29 -3.25 -26.05 19.71
C ILE A 29 -2.51 -27.22 19.08
N LEU A 30 -1.19 -27.30 19.26
CA LEU A 30 -0.39 -28.40 18.72
C LEU A 30 -0.83 -29.76 19.29
N PHE A 31 -1.07 -29.81 20.60
CA PHE A 31 -1.57 -31.02 21.26
C PHE A 31 -2.95 -31.42 20.72
N GLY A 32 -3.84 -30.45 20.54
CA GLY A 32 -5.16 -30.66 19.94
C GLY A 32 -5.08 -31.17 18.50
N VAL A 33 -4.20 -30.60 17.67
CA VAL A 33 -3.99 -31.03 16.28
C VAL A 33 -3.42 -32.44 16.21
N VAL A 34 -2.40 -32.75 17.01
CA VAL A 34 -1.81 -34.09 17.07
C VAL A 34 -2.83 -35.11 17.56
N LEU A 35 -3.59 -34.78 18.61
CA LEU A 35 -4.65 -35.63 19.14
C LEU A 35 -5.76 -35.86 18.10
N ALA A 36 -6.21 -34.81 17.43
CA ALA A 36 -7.21 -34.90 16.37
C ALA A 36 -6.71 -35.76 15.20
N MET A 37 -5.43 -35.66 14.82
CA MET A 37 -4.82 -36.49 13.79
C MET A 37 -4.78 -37.96 14.21
N ILE A 38 -4.34 -38.26 15.43
CA ILE A 38 -4.31 -39.63 15.97
C ILE A 38 -5.74 -40.21 16.06
N LEU A 39 -6.69 -39.44 16.59
CA LEU A 39 -8.09 -39.85 16.68
C LEU A 39 -8.69 -40.08 15.30
N SER A 40 -8.40 -39.21 14.33
CA SER A 40 -8.85 -39.37 12.95
C SER A 40 -8.34 -40.68 12.35
N ILE A 41 -7.04 -40.97 12.48
CA ILE A 41 -6.45 -42.24 12.02
C ILE A 41 -7.09 -43.44 12.72
N TYR A 42 -7.27 -43.37 14.04
CA TYR A 42 -7.87 -44.46 14.80
C TYR A 42 -9.33 -44.70 14.42
N PHE A 43 -10.16 -43.65 14.31
CA PHE A 43 -11.55 -43.76 13.88
C PHE A 43 -11.67 -44.32 12.47
N VAL A 44 -10.79 -43.90 11.56
CA VAL A 44 -10.76 -44.43 10.19
C VAL A 44 -10.33 -45.90 10.15
N HIS A 45 -9.36 -46.31 10.97
CA HIS A 45 -8.83 -47.68 10.94
C HIS A 45 -9.60 -48.67 11.84
N SER A 46 -10.25 -48.21 12.89
CA SER A 46 -10.79 -49.05 13.98
C SER A 46 -12.12 -48.57 14.55
N GLY A 47 -12.84 -47.67 13.86
CA GLY A 47 -14.15 -47.17 14.28
C GLY A 47 -15.13 -48.30 14.65
N ASP A 48 -15.20 -49.34 13.81
CA ASP A 48 -16.12 -50.48 14.01
C ASP A 48 -15.84 -51.27 15.30
N ARG A 49 -14.56 -51.36 15.70
CA ARG A 49 -14.16 -52.04 16.96
C ARG A 49 -14.57 -51.25 18.18
N LEU A 50 -14.49 -49.92 18.11
CA LEU A 50 -14.90 -49.01 19.19
C LEU A 50 -16.41 -49.11 19.42
N VAL A 51 -17.18 -49.14 18.33
CA VAL A 51 -18.64 -49.32 18.36
C VAL A 51 -19.01 -50.67 18.94
N GLY A 52 -18.36 -51.74 18.50
CA GLY A 52 -18.55 -53.08 19.04
C GLY A 52 -18.31 -53.14 20.55
N TRP A 53 -17.22 -52.55 21.01
CA TRP A 53 -16.87 -52.47 22.43
C TRP A 53 -17.93 -51.71 23.26
N ILE A 54 -18.43 -50.58 22.76
CA ILE A 54 -19.50 -49.81 23.44
C ILE A 54 -20.79 -50.63 23.53
N VAL A 55 -21.18 -51.28 22.43
CA VAL A 55 -22.35 -52.15 22.39
C VAL A 55 -22.19 -53.33 23.36
N ASP A 56 -20.97 -53.83 23.53
CA ASP A 56 -20.67 -54.92 24.45
C ASP A 56 -20.61 -54.51 25.93
N LEU A 57 -20.50 -53.21 26.23
CA LEU A 57 -20.70 -52.66 27.58
C LEU A 57 -22.19 -52.52 27.94
N ALA A 58 -23.09 -52.49 26.95
CA ALA A 58 -24.51 -52.21 27.20
C ALA A 58 -25.28 -53.40 27.81
N PRO A 59 -26.33 -53.15 28.62
CA PRO A 59 -27.22 -54.19 29.14
C PRO A 59 -27.85 -55.03 28.04
N ARG A 60 -28.02 -56.34 28.27
CA ARG A 60 -28.48 -57.32 27.25
C ARG A 60 -29.79 -56.94 26.56
N GLY A 61 -30.70 -56.22 27.24
CA GLY A 61 -31.99 -55.80 26.69
C GLY A 61 -31.93 -54.75 25.58
N ILE A 62 -30.85 -53.95 25.49
CA ILE A 62 -30.77 -52.79 24.57
C ILE A 62 -29.76 -53.03 23.44
N ARG A 63 -28.93 -54.09 23.51
CA ARG A 63 -27.86 -54.36 22.53
C ARG A 63 -28.33 -54.45 21.08
N ARG A 64 -29.53 -55.02 20.83
CA ARG A 64 -30.10 -55.12 19.47
C ARG A 64 -30.41 -53.73 18.90
N THR A 65 -31.14 -52.91 19.66
CA THR A 65 -31.47 -51.53 19.29
C THR A 65 -30.20 -50.69 19.08
N LEU A 66 -29.19 -50.84 19.94
CA LEU A 66 -27.91 -50.15 19.81
C LEU A 66 -27.13 -50.53 18.54
N ARG A 67 -27.14 -51.81 18.11
CA ARG A 67 -26.49 -52.21 16.84
C ARG A 67 -27.21 -51.64 15.63
N GLU A 68 -28.54 -51.72 15.62
CA GLU A 68 -29.36 -51.26 14.49
C GLU A 68 -29.35 -49.73 14.37
N SER A 69 -29.54 -49.01 15.47
CA SER A 69 -29.48 -47.54 15.48
C SER A 69 -28.06 -47.02 15.27
N GLY A 70 -27.03 -47.73 15.76
CA GLY A 70 -25.63 -47.35 15.58
C GLY A 70 -25.24 -47.22 14.11
N ALA A 71 -25.56 -48.22 13.29
CA ALA A 71 -25.26 -48.19 11.85
C ALA A 71 -25.95 -47.01 11.14
N VAL A 72 -27.20 -46.72 11.49
CA VAL A 72 -27.95 -45.58 10.94
C VAL A 72 -27.31 -44.24 11.37
N ILE A 73 -26.92 -44.10 12.64
CA ILE A 73 -26.24 -42.89 13.14
C ILE A 73 -24.92 -42.69 12.39
N PHE A 74 -24.12 -43.74 12.20
CA PHE A 74 -22.86 -43.65 11.46
C PHE A 74 -23.05 -43.26 9.99
N ASP A 75 -24.08 -43.79 9.32
CA ASP A 75 -24.38 -43.41 7.93
C ASP A 75 -24.79 -41.94 7.83
N VAL A 76 -25.67 -41.46 8.73
CA VAL A 76 -26.12 -40.06 8.76
C VAL A 76 -24.95 -39.11 9.06
N VAL A 77 -24.11 -39.42 10.05
CA VAL A 77 -22.94 -38.61 10.39
C VAL A 77 -21.94 -38.59 9.23
N SER A 78 -21.69 -39.74 8.59
CA SER A 78 -20.78 -39.83 7.45
C SER A 78 -21.28 -39.04 6.24
N ARG A 79 -22.60 -39.08 5.96
CA ARG A 79 -23.23 -38.24 4.93
C ARG A 79 -23.10 -36.76 5.24
N TYR A 80 -23.32 -36.36 6.50
CA TYR A 80 -23.18 -34.98 6.93
C TYR A 80 -21.75 -34.48 6.77
N ILE A 81 -20.74 -35.24 7.22
CA ILE A 81 -19.33 -34.88 7.09
C ILE A 81 -18.93 -34.74 5.61
N ARG A 82 -19.38 -35.67 4.74
CA ARG A 82 -19.14 -35.56 3.29
C ARG A 82 -19.81 -34.32 2.69
N GLY A 83 -21.01 -33.97 3.15
CA GLY A 83 -21.69 -32.74 2.76
C GLY A 83 -20.93 -31.48 3.15
N VAL A 84 -20.50 -31.39 4.42
CA VAL A 84 -19.71 -30.25 4.92
C VAL A 84 -18.36 -30.14 4.19
N ALA A 85 -17.71 -31.26 3.89
CA ALA A 85 -16.46 -31.27 3.12
C ALA A 85 -16.65 -30.72 1.70
N LEU A 86 -17.76 -31.06 1.05
CA LEU A 86 -18.09 -30.57 -0.30
C LEU A 86 -18.39 -29.06 -0.28
N VAL A 87 -19.14 -28.60 0.72
CA VAL A 87 -19.38 -27.15 0.94
C VAL A 87 -18.06 -26.41 1.15
N GLY A 88 -17.19 -26.90 2.03
CA GLY A 88 -15.88 -26.29 2.26
C GLY A 88 -14.96 -26.27 1.03
N MET A 89 -15.05 -27.30 0.17
CA MET A 89 -14.30 -27.33 -1.09
C MET A 89 -14.81 -26.28 -2.08
N VAL A 90 -16.14 -26.12 -2.18
CA VAL A 90 -16.76 -25.10 -3.02
C VAL A 90 -16.42 -23.70 -2.52
N ASP A 91 -16.57 -23.44 -1.22
CA ASP A 91 -16.21 -22.16 -0.60
C ASP A 91 -14.73 -21.84 -0.80
N GLY A 92 -13.85 -22.80 -0.56
CA GLY A 92 -12.40 -22.64 -0.76
C GLY A 92 -12.04 -22.29 -2.21
N PHE A 93 -12.71 -22.89 -3.19
CA PHE A 93 -12.52 -22.57 -4.60
C PHE A 93 -12.92 -21.12 -4.93
N PHE A 94 -14.10 -20.69 -4.49
CA PHE A 94 -14.58 -19.32 -4.73
C PHE A 94 -13.75 -18.27 -3.97
N ILE A 95 -13.35 -18.55 -2.73
CA ILE A 95 -12.43 -17.70 -1.96
C ILE A 95 -11.08 -17.60 -2.67
N GLY A 96 -10.56 -18.71 -3.19
CA GLY A 96 -9.32 -18.73 -3.98
C GLY A 96 -9.40 -17.83 -5.20
N ILE A 97 -10.50 -17.91 -5.97
CA ILE A 97 -10.73 -17.03 -7.13
C ILE A 97 -10.85 -15.57 -6.69
N ALA A 98 -11.62 -15.29 -5.65
CA ALA A 98 -11.79 -13.93 -5.13
C ALA A 98 -10.46 -13.33 -4.65
N ALA A 99 -9.61 -14.13 -3.99
CA ALA A 99 -8.28 -13.71 -3.58
C ALA A 99 -7.38 -13.38 -4.78
N VAL A 100 -7.37 -14.23 -5.81
CA VAL A 100 -6.62 -13.95 -7.06
C VAL A 100 -7.15 -12.69 -7.74
N ALA A 101 -8.47 -12.53 -7.85
CA ALA A 101 -9.08 -11.33 -8.43
C ALA A 101 -8.73 -10.06 -7.63
N ALA A 102 -8.71 -10.13 -6.30
CA ALA A 102 -8.31 -9.02 -5.44
C ALA A 102 -6.84 -8.65 -5.65
N VAL A 103 -5.94 -9.63 -5.78
CA VAL A 103 -4.52 -9.38 -6.10
C VAL A 103 -4.39 -8.72 -7.47
N VAL A 104 -5.12 -9.19 -8.48
CA VAL A 104 -5.09 -8.58 -9.82
C VAL A 104 -5.58 -7.13 -9.79
N LEU A 105 -6.71 -6.86 -9.12
CA LEU A 105 -7.23 -5.50 -8.95
C LEU A 105 -6.24 -4.61 -8.19
N TRP A 106 -5.58 -5.14 -7.16
CA TRP A 106 -4.55 -4.44 -6.41
C TRP A 106 -3.35 -4.09 -7.29
N ILE A 107 -2.89 -5.02 -8.13
CA ILE A 107 -1.82 -4.74 -9.11
C ILE A 107 -2.26 -3.64 -10.08
N LEU A 108 -3.47 -3.70 -10.63
CA LEU A 108 -3.98 -2.66 -11.54
C LEU A 108 -4.01 -1.28 -10.87
N TYR A 109 -4.42 -1.22 -9.61
CA TYR A 109 -4.43 0.01 -8.82
C TYR A 109 -3.01 0.57 -8.60
N VAL A 110 -2.06 -0.28 -8.22
CA VAL A 110 -0.66 0.12 -8.02
C VAL A 110 -0.03 0.58 -9.34
N VAL A 111 -0.30 -0.14 -10.44
CA VAL A 111 0.21 0.21 -11.78
C VAL A 111 -0.23 1.62 -12.17
N GLN A 112 -1.48 2.02 -11.93
CA GLN A 112 -1.97 3.37 -12.25
C GLN A 112 -1.12 4.48 -11.62
N VAL A 113 -0.69 4.30 -10.36
CA VAL A 113 0.14 5.28 -9.63
C VAL A 113 1.53 5.41 -10.25
N VAL A 114 2.08 4.30 -10.78
CA VAL A 114 3.44 4.26 -11.35
C VAL A 114 3.47 4.66 -12.83
N VAL A 115 2.36 4.45 -13.56
CA VAL A 115 2.25 4.76 -15.00
C VAL A 115 2.49 6.25 -15.27
N LEU A 116 1.95 7.15 -14.44
CA LEU A 116 2.09 8.59 -14.66
C LEU A 116 3.58 9.04 -14.58
N PRO A 117 4.36 8.69 -13.53
CA PRO A 117 5.80 8.92 -13.50
C PRO A 117 6.56 8.27 -14.67
N ILE A 118 6.15 7.08 -15.13
CA ILE A 118 6.78 6.43 -16.28
C ILE A 118 6.57 7.24 -17.56
N ILE A 119 5.34 7.72 -17.81
CA ILE A 119 5.03 8.57 -18.98
C ILE A 119 5.82 9.87 -18.91
N LEU A 120 5.84 10.54 -17.76
CA LEU A 120 6.63 11.76 -17.56
C LEU A 120 8.13 11.50 -17.77
N GLY A 121 8.64 10.39 -17.24
CA GLY A 121 10.03 9.98 -17.41
C GLY A 121 10.38 9.70 -18.87
N MET A 122 9.48 9.05 -19.62
CA MET A 122 9.63 8.90 -21.08
C MET A 122 9.61 10.26 -21.77
N ALA A 123 8.71 11.17 -21.39
CA ALA A 123 8.64 12.49 -22.00
C ALA A 123 9.94 13.28 -21.81
N ILE A 124 10.44 13.35 -20.57
CA ILE A 124 11.72 13.98 -20.24
C ILE A 124 12.87 13.32 -21.02
N THR A 125 12.87 11.98 -21.12
CA THR A 125 13.87 11.21 -21.88
C THR A 125 13.89 11.59 -23.35
N THR A 126 12.72 11.66 -23.98
CA THR A 126 12.62 11.98 -25.42
C THR A 126 13.11 13.39 -25.75
N LEU A 127 13.00 14.31 -24.78
CA LEU A 127 13.48 15.68 -24.83
C LEU A 127 14.99 15.81 -24.55
N LEU A 128 15.53 14.94 -23.70
CA LEU A 128 16.97 14.83 -23.40
C LEU A 128 17.76 14.09 -24.49
N LEU A 129 17.10 13.28 -25.33
CA LEU A 129 17.75 12.50 -26.38
C LEU A 129 18.56 13.37 -27.38
N PRO A 130 18.04 14.49 -27.92
CA PRO A 130 18.81 15.37 -28.80
C PRO A 130 20.09 15.97 -28.18
N PRO A 131 20.06 16.60 -26.99
CA PRO A 131 21.29 17.09 -26.35
C PRO A 131 22.25 15.95 -25.98
N TYR A 132 21.74 14.80 -25.50
CA TYR A 132 22.56 13.61 -25.25
C TYR A 132 23.26 13.11 -26.52
N ARG A 133 22.54 13.03 -27.65
CA ARG A 133 23.12 12.64 -28.95
C ARG A 133 24.13 13.68 -29.46
N ARG A 134 23.91 14.97 -29.25
CA ARG A 134 24.89 16.02 -29.56
C ARG A 134 26.17 15.84 -28.74
N LEU A 135 26.05 15.62 -27.43
CA LEU A 135 27.20 15.36 -26.56
C LEU A 135 27.99 14.12 -26.98
N ARG A 136 27.30 13.03 -27.35
CA ARG A 136 27.96 11.82 -27.88
C ARG A 136 28.65 12.04 -29.23
N ARG A 137 28.11 12.92 -30.09
CA ARG A 137 28.77 13.28 -31.37
C ARG A 137 30.07 14.06 -31.16
N HIS A 138 30.24 14.74 -30.03
CA HIS A 138 31.50 15.37 -29.64
C HIS A 138 32.53 14.41 -29.01
N GLY A 139 32.31 13.09 -29.10
CA GLY A 139 33.30 12.09 -28.70
C GLY A 139 33.31 11.73 -27.21
N LEU A 140 32.37 12.23 -26.40
CA LEU A 140 32.30 11.86 -24.99
C LEU A 140 31.93 10.38 -24.81
N SER A 141 32.67 9.71 -23.91
CA SER A 141 32.43 8.32 -23.54
C SER A 141 31.03 8.14 -22.93
N ARG A 142 30.46 6.93 -23.05
CA ARG A 142 29.10 6.61 -22.56
C ARG A 142 28.91 6.95 -21.07
N ALA A 143 29.97 6.90 -20.28
CA ALA A 143 29.96 7.26 -18.87
C ALA A 143 29.79 8.78 -18.64
N LEU A 144 30.53 9.62 -19.37
CA LEU A 144 30.43 11.09 -19.23
C LEU A 144 29.08 11.62 -19.73
N ALA A 145 28.55 11.06 -20.82
CA ALA A 145 27.24 11.44 -21.32
C ALA A 145 26.11 11.06 -20.33
N THR A 146 26.27 9.94 -19.61
CA THR A 146 25.35 9.55 -18.54
C THR A 146 25.49 10.48 -17.33
N ALA A 147 26.73 10.78 -16.91
CA ALA A 147 26.99 11.69 -15.80
C ALA A 147 26.41 13.10 -16.06
N ALA A 148 26.55 13.62 -17.28
CA ALA A 148 25.97 14.91 -17.68
C ALA A 148 24.43 14.90 -17.62
N VAL A 149 23.79 13.82 -18.05
CA VAL A 149 22.32 13.67 -17.96
C VAL A 149 21.86 13.51 -16.51
N CYS A 150 22.59 12.73 -15.69
CA CYS A 150 22.33 12.64 -14.25
C CYS A 150 22.42 14.01 -13.58
N LEU A 151 23.49 14.75 -13.85
CA LEU A 151 23.72 16.07 -13.27
C LEU A 151 22.65 17.08 -13.74
N GLY A 152 22.31 17.08 -15.03
CA GLY A 152 21.23 17.90 -15.59
C GLY A 152 19.87 17.58 -14.98
N GLY A 153 19.57 16.29 -14.78
CA GLY A 153 18.35 15.85 -14.12
C GLY A 153 18.29 16.27 -12.66
N PHE A 154 19.41 16.17 -11.93
CA PHE A 154 19.51 16.62 -10.54
C PHE A 154 19.35 18.13 -10.40
N LEU A 155 19.96 18.91 -11.31
CA LEU A 155 19.82 20.36 -11.35
C LEU A 155 18.37 20.77 -11.65
N LEU A 156 17.71 20.09 -12.61
CA LEU A 156 16.32 20.37 -12.94
C LEU A 156 15.40 20.02 -11.77
N LEU A 157 15.66 18.92 -11.07
CA LEU A 157 14.95 18.55 -9.86
C LEU A 157 15.15 19.59 -8.75
N ALA A 158 16.39 20.02 -8.51
CA ALA A 158 16.70 21.03 -7.51
C ALA A 158 16.00 22.37 -7.83
N ALA A 159 15.98 22.77 -9.11
CA ALA A 159 15.25 23.95 -9.57
C ALA A 159 13.75 23.83 -9.33
N LEU A 160 13.15 22.67 -9.62
CA LEU A 160 11.73 22.43 -9.37
C LEU A 160 11.39 22.49 -7.88
N VAL A 161 12.19 21.83 -7.03
CA VAL A 161 12.04 21.88 -5.57
C VAL A 161 12.13 23.32 -5.08
N ALA A 162 13.12 24.08 -5.58
CA ALA A 162 13.30 25.48 -5.22
C ALA A 162 12.14 26.37 -5.66
N LEU A 163 11.44 26.05 -6.76
CA LEU A 163 10.24 26.77 -7.18
C LEU A 163 8.98 26.36 -6.41
N LEU A 164 8.87 25.08 -6.03
CA LEU A 164 7.64 24.52 -5.46
C LEU A 164 7.57 24.68 -3.94
N VAL A 165 8.68 24.49 -3.23
CA VAL A 165 8.71 24.48 -1.76
C VAL A 165 8.40 25.85 -1.13
N PRO A 166 8.99 26.97 -1.56
CA PRO A 166 8.74 28.27 -0.93
C PRO A 166 7.26 28.68 -0.92
N PRO A 167 6.49 28.63 -2.02
CA PRO A 167 5.07 28.98 -1.99
C PRO A 167 4.25 28.01 -1.11
N THR A 168 4.60 26.73 -1.05
CA THR A 168 3.94 25.78 -0.14
C THR A 168 4.18 26.11 1.33
N VAL A 169 5.43 26.38 1.72
CA VAL A 169 5.78 26.75 3.10
C VAL A 169 5.14 28.08 3.48
N ALA A 170 5.12 29.05 2.55
CA ALA A 170 4.46 30.34 2.76
C ALA A 170 2.94 30.16 2.96
N GLY A 171 2.29 29.32 2.15
CA GLY A 171 0.86 29.03 2.28
C GLY A 171 0.50 28.40 3.64
N VAL A 172 1.29 27.43 4.10
CA VAL A 172 1.08 26.80 5.42
C VAL A 172 1.36 27.78 6.57
N ALA A 173 2.40 28.61 6.46
CA ALA A 173 2.70 29.63 7.45
C ALA A 173 1.58 30.69 7.54
N GLU A 174 1.00 31.08 6.41
CA GLU A 174 -0.09 32.06 6.36
C GLU A 174 -1.40 31.49 6.93
N LEU A 175 -1.71 30.22 6.66
CA LEU A 175 -2.79 29.49 7.33
C LEU A 175 -2.60 29.51 8.84
N ARG A 176 -1.39 29.15 9.33
CA ARG A 176 -1.08 29.14 10.76
C ARG A 176 -1.21 30.53 11.40
N ARG A 177 -0.77 31.59 10.72
CA ARG A 177 -0.93 32.98 11.18
C ARG A 177 -2.39 33.41 11.21
N SER A 178 -3.18 33.05 10.20
CA SER A 178 -4.60 33.36 10.12
C SER A 178 -5.39 32.70 11.24
N PHE A 179 -5.06 31.45 11.58
CA PHE A 179 -5.60 30.78 12.76
C PHE A 179 -5.17 31.43 14.08
N GLY A 180 -3.89 31.83 14.18
CA GLY A 180 -3.38 32.53 15.37
C GLY A 180 -4.05 33.89 15.60
N LYS A 181 -4.26 34.66 14.53
CA LYS A 181 -4.98 35.95 14.58
C LYS A 181 -6.45 35.77 14.91
N ALA A 182 -7.15 34.83 14.27
CA ALA A 182 -8.55 34.55 14.60
C ALA A 182 -8.73 34.12 16.06
N GLY A 183 -7.79 33.32 16.60
CA GLY A 183 -7.78 32.97 18.02
C GLY A 183 -7.52 34.17 18.94
N GLY A 184 -6.59 35.05 18.57
CA GLY A 184 -6.26 36.27 19.32
C GLY A 184 -7.36 37.34 19.27
N ASP A 185 -8.00 37.54 18.12
CA ASP A 185 -9.07 38.52 17.94
C ASP A 185 -10.34 38.09 18.70
N LEU A 186 -10.62 36.79 18.77
CA LEU A 186 -11.69 36.25 19.60
C LEU A 186 -11.39 36.40 21.10
N GLN A 187 -10.12 36.26 21.51
CA GLN A 187 -9.70 36.51 22.88
C GLN A 187 -9.81 38.01 23.24
N ALA A 188 -9.48 38.90 22.31
CA ALA A 188 -9.60 40.35 22.47
C ALA A 188 -11.07 40.81 22.56
N LEU A 189 -11.95 40.27 21.71
CA LEU A 189 -13.41 40.49 21.76
C LEU A 189 -14.04 39.95 23.04
N ALA A 190 -13.54 38.81 23.55
CA ALA A 190 -14.00 38.26 24.83
C ALA A 190 -13.60 39.17 26.02
N SER A 191 -12.40 39.75 25.97
CA SER A 191 -11.94 40.69 27.01
C SER A 191 -12.63 42.06 26.96
N SER A 192 -13.05 42.53 25.78
CA SER A 192 -13.74 43.84 25.64
C SER A 192 -15.22 43.82 26.03
N LEU A 193 -15.83 42.64 26.12
CA LEU A 193 -17.24 42.46 26.52
C LEU A 193 -17.44 42.33 28.04
N GLY A 194 -16.38 42.37 28.86
CA GLY A 194 -16.49 42.47 30.32
C GLY A 194 -17.16 41.26 31.01
N LEU A 195 -17.07 40.07 30.41
CA LEU A 195 -17.71 38.87 30.93
C LEU A 195 -16.75 38.05 31.80
N ASP A 196 -17.22 37.79 33.02
CA ASP A 196 -16.60 37.06 34.14
C ASP A 196 -15.61 35.95 33.73
N GLU A 197 -14.39 36.06 34.28
CA GLU A 197 -13.17 35.35 33.88
C GLU A 197 -13.33 33.82 33.83
N LYS A 198 -14.23 33.27 34.65
CA LYS A 198 -14.40 31.81 34.83
C LYS A 198 -15.31 31.15 33.80
N ARG A 199 -16.35 31.82 33.29
CA ARG A 199 -17.24 31.23 32.26
C ARG A 199 -16.67 31.37 30.85
N THR A 200 -15.84 32.39 30.64
CA THR A 200 -15.17 32.65 29.37
C THR A 200 -14.11 31.60 29.10
N THR A 201 -13.36 31.12 30.11
CA THR A 201 -12.39 30.02 29.91
C THR A 201 -13.06 28.71 29.52
N GLU A 202 -14.22 28.36 30.09
CA GLU A 202 -14.95 27.14 29.72
C GLU A 202 -15.59 27.23 28.33
N LEU A 203 -16.18 28.38 27.97
CA LEU A 203 -16.72 28.60 26.62
C LEU A 203 -15.61 28.69 25.57
N PHE A 204 -14.45 29.25 25.93
CA PHE A 204 -13.28 29.31 25.05
C PHE A 204 -12.61 27.94 24.90
N GLU A 205 -12.52 27.13 25.96
CA GLU A 205 -12.05 25.75 25.86
C GLU A 205 -13.05 24.84 25.13
N GLN A 206 -14.36 25.07 25.26
CA GLN A 206 -15.37 24.38 24.46
C GLN A 206 -15.33 24.82 22.99
N ALA A 207 -15.16 26.12 22.70
CA ALA A 207 -14.98 26.62 21.34
C ALA A 207 -13.67 26.10 20.74
N LYS A 208 -12.57 26.09 21.50
CA LYS A 208 -11.27 25.51 21.10
C LYS A 208 -11.36 23.99 20.94
N GLN A 209 -12.14 23.27 21.74
CA GLN A 209 -12.40 21.84 21.53
C GLN A 209 -13.31 21.58 20.32
N TYR A 210 -14.32 22.42 20.08
CA TYR A 210 -15.21 22.31 18.92
C TYR A 210 -14.48 22.66 17.63
N LEU A 211 -13.61 23.68 17.68
CA LEU A 211 -12.70 24.10 16.62
C LEU A 211 -11.46 23.20 16.53
N SER A 212 -11.10 22.40 17.53
CA SER A 212 -10.07 21.34 17.39
C SER A 212 -10.68 20.08 16.79
N ARG A 213 -11.93 19.75 17.15
CA ARG A 213 -12.68 18.61 16.58
C ARG A 213 -13.10 18.88 15.13
N ARG A 214 -13.45 20.12 14.76
CA ARG A 214 -13.67 20.55 13.35
C ARG A 214 -12.43 21.12 12.67
N GLY A 215 -11.47 21.68 13.40
CA GLY A 215 -10.18 22.14 12.87
C GLY A 215 -9.28 21.00 12.45
N GLY A 216 -9.61 19.75 12.85
CA GLY A 216 -9.16 18.56 12.16
C GLY A 216 -9.40 18.60 10.65
N GLU A 217 -10.44 19.29 10.15
CA GLU A 217 -10.75 19.43 8.72
C GLU A 217 -9.92 20.52 8.00
N ILE A 218 -9.47 21.57 8.70
CA ILE A 218 -8.64 22.62 8.09
C ILE A 218 -7.14 22.32 8.29
N ALA A 219 -6.78 21.74 9.43
CA ALA A 219 -5.48 21.10 9.61
C ALA A 219 -5.34 19.92 8.63
N SER A 220 -6.40 19.15 8.37
CA SER A 220 -6.37 18.14 7.29
C SER A 220 -6.30 18.77 5.91
N GLY A 221 -6.88 19.95 5.66
CA GLY A 221 -6.71 20.69 4.41
C GLY A 221 -5.25 21.14 4.17
N ALA A 222 -4.60 21.69 5.19
CA ALA A 222 -3.17 22.05 5.11
C ALA A 222 -2.26 20.81 5.01
N LEU A 223 -2.53 19.76 5.79
CA LEU A 223 -1.84 18.48 5.70
C LEU A 223 -2.08 17.79 4.36
N ALA A 224 -3.28 17.90 3.78
CA ALA A 224 -3.61 17.41 2.45
C ALA A 224 -2.86 18.20 1.40
N GLY A 225 -2.77 19.53 1.49
CA GLY A 225 -1.96 20.36 0.60
C GLY A 225 -0.47 19.98 0.63
N VAL A 226 0.11 19.82 1.82
CA VAL A 226 1.50 19.36 1.99
C VAL A 226 1.67 17.94 1.45
N ARG A 227 0.71 17.05 1.70
CA ARG A 227 0.72 15.67 1.21
C ARG A 227 0.65 15.63 -0.32
N THR A 228 -0.24 16.39 -0.94
CA THR A 228 -0.38 16.48 -2.40
C THR A 228 0.89 17.05 -3.03
N VAL A 229 1.49 18.10 -2.46
CA VAL A 229 2.79 18.62 -2.94
C VAL A 229 3.88 17.56 -2.79
N GLY A 230 3.88 16.83 -1.68
CA GLY A 230 4.76 15.69 -1.47
C GLY A 230 4.59 14.62 -2.53
N GLU A 231 3.35 14.19 -2.81
CA GLU A 231 3.01 13.19 -3.82
C GLU A 231 3.42 13.63 -5.23
N ILE A 232 3.18 14.90 -5.60
CA ILE A 232 3.65 15.47 -6.87
C ILE A 232 5.17 15.44 -6.93
N LEU A 233 5.84 15.88 -5.86
CA LEU A 233 7.30 15.91 -5.82
C LEU A 233 7.89 14.50 -5.93
N PHE A 234 7.34 13.52 -5.21
CA PHE A 234 7.71 12.12 -5.35
C PHE A 234 7.50 11.63 -6.79
N GLY A 235 6.38 11.96 -7.42
CA GLY A 235 6.10 11.62 -8.81
C GLY A 235 7.12 12.20 -9.77
N VAL A 236 7.53 13.47 -9.58
CA VAL A 236 8.53 14.13 -10.44
C VAL A 236 9.94 13.60 -10.19
N VAL A 237 10.33 13.37 -8.94
CA VAL A 237 11.60 12.72 -8.58
C VAL A 237 11.68 11.35 -9.25
N LEU A 238 10.62 10.55 -9.12
CA LEU A 238 10.54 9.23 -9.72
C LEU A 238 10.62 9.31 -11.24
N ALA A 239 9.84 10.19 -11.88
CA ALA A 239 9.91 10.43 -13.33
C ALA A 239 11.32 10.83 -13.79
N MET A 240 12.02 11.66 -13.02
CA MET A 240 13.39 12.07 -13.32
C MET A 240 14.37 10.88 -13.24
N ILE A 241 14.29 10.07 -12.19
CA ILE A 241 15.11 8.86 -12.03
C ILE A 241 14.83 7.88 -13.17
N LEU A 242 13.55 7.64 -13.49
CA LEU A 242 13.14 6.83 -14.62
C LEU A 242 13.68 7.37 -15.94
N SER A 243 13.69 8.69 -16.12
CA SER A 243 14.22 9.30 -17.33
C SER A 243 15.71 9.04 -17.49
N ILE A 244 16.50 9.26 -16.44
CA ILE A 244 17.94 8.97 -16.43
C ILE A 244 18.18 7.49 -16.75
N TYR A 245 17.42 6.60 -16.12
CA TYR A 245 17.51 5.18 -16.36
C TYR A 245 17.15 4.81 -17.81
N PHE A 246 16.08 5.36 -18.38
CA PHE A 246 15.69 5.12 -19.77
C PHE A 246 16.72 5.65 -20.77
N VAL A 247 17.32 6.82 -20.51
CA VAL A 247 18.42 7.34 -21.35
C VAL A 247 19.64 6.42 -21.30
N HIS A 248 19.98 5.86 -20.14
CA HIS A 248 21.16 5.02 -19.98
C HIS A 248 20.95 3.57 -20.46
N SER A 249 19.78 2.99 -20.17
CA SER A 249 19.50 1.55 -20.20
C SER A 249 18.08 1.19 -20.70
N GLY A 250 17.40 2.07 -21.43
CA GLY A 250 16.06 1.81 -21.97
C GLY A 250 15.94 0.48 -22.72
N ASP A 251 16.91 0.18 -23.61
CA ASP A 251 16.90 -1.06 -24.41
C ASP A 251 16.99 -2.33 -23.56
N ARG A 252 17.72 -2.28 -22.44
CA ARG A 252 17.85 -3.42 -21.52
C ARG A 252 16.55 -3.70 -20.78
N LEU A 253 15.83 -2.65 -20.38
CA LEU A 253 14.56 -2.79 -19.67
C LEU A 253 13.45 -3.29 -20.60
N VAL A 254 13.40 -2.79 -21.85
CA VAL A 254 12.49 -3.33 -22.87
C VAL A 254 12.78 -4.80 -23.14
N GLY A 255 14.05 -5.19 -23.27
CA GLY A 255 14.45 -6.59 -23.41
C GLY A 255 13.96 -7.45 -22.24
N TRP A 256 14.20 -7.00 -21.02
CA TRP A 256 13.75 -7.69 -19.80
C TRP A 256 12.23 -7.84 -19.73
N ILE A 257 11.45 -6.81 -20.08
CA ILE A 257 9.97 -6.89 -20.14
C ILE A 257 9.52 -7.93 -21.17
N VAL A 258 10.12 -7.90 -22.37
CA VAL A 258 9.80 -8.88 -23.43
C VAL A 258 10.14 -10.30 -22.98
N ASP A 259 11.18 -10.47 -22.15
CA ASP A 259 11.59 -11.77 -21.62
C ASP A 259 10.69 -12.31 -20.50
N LEU A 260 9.92 -11.45 -19.83
CA LEU A 260 8.86 -11.87 -18.89
C LEU A 260 7.62 -12.41 -19.61
N ALA A 261 7.40 -12.02 -20.87
CA ALA A 261 6.21 -12.43 -21.61
C ALA A 261 6.27 -13.91 -22.08
N PRO A 262 5.11 -14.58 -22.24
CA PRO A 262 5.02 -15.90 -22.85
C PRO A 262 5.65 -15.93 -24.25
N ARG A 263 6.34 -17.03 -24.59
CA ARG A 263 7.13 -17.17 -25.84
C ARG A 263 6.36 -16.79 -27.11
N GLY A 264 5.05 -17.07 -27.15
CA GLY A 264 4.20 -16.80 -28.32
C GLY A 264 3.99 -15.32 -28.67
N ILE A 265 4.12 -14.39 -27.70
CA ILE A 265 3.82 -12.96 -27.91
C ILE A 265 5.10 -12.10 -27.99
N ARG A 266 6.27 -12.65 -27.63
CA ARG A 266 7.53 -11.89 -27.53
C ARG A 266 7.90 -11.14 -28.80
N ARG A 267 7.68 -11.75 -29.97
CA ARG A 267 7.97 -11.14 -31.27
C ARG A 267 7.07 -9.94 -31.53
N THR A 268 5.76 -10.11 -31.34
CA THR A 268 4.77 -9.04 -31.44
C THR A 268 5.06 -7.91 -30.45
N LEU A 269 5.38 -8.22 -29.20
CA LEU A 269 5.75 -7.23 -28.18
C LEU A 269 6.99 -6.42 -28.56
N ARG A 270 8.00 -7.04 -29.16
CA ARG A 270 9.23 -6.36 -29.60
C ARG A 270 8.98 -5.45 -30.80
N GLU A 271 8.24 -5.95 -31.80
CA GLU A 271 7.90 -5.20 -33.01
C GLU A 271 6.93 -4.04 -32.71
N SER A 272 5.82 -4.33 -32.04
CA SER A 272 4.85 -3.31 -31.63
C SER A 272 5.44 -2.32 -30.63
N GLY A 273 6.28 -2.78 -29.68
CA GLY A 273 6.93 -1.92 -28.71
C GLY A 273 7.84 -0.86 -29.35
N ALA A 274 8.61 -1.25 -30.37
CA ALA A 274 9.44 -0.31 -31.11
C ALA A 274 8.61 0.74 -31.86
N VAL A 275 7.50 0.33 -32.48
CA VAL A 275 6.59 1.25 -33.19
C VAL A 275 5.90 2.20 -32.21
N ILE A 276 5.35 1.69 -31.10
CA ILE A 276 4.71 2.50 -30.06
C ILE A 276 5.70 3.53 -29.53
N PHE A 277 6.92 3.12 -29.23
CA PHE A 277 7.95 4.02 -28.72
C PHE A 277 8.29 5.14 -29.72
N ASP A 278 8.40 4.83 -31.01
CA ASP A 278 8.67 5.84 -32.05
C ASP A 278 7.51 6.84 -32.17
N VAL A 279 6.26 6.37 -32.21
CA VAL A 279 5.07 7.23 -32.29
C VAL A 279 4.96 8.14 -31.06
N VAL A 280 5.09 7.58 -29.86
CA VAL A 280 5.05 8.35 -28.60
C VAL A 280 6.17 9.39 -28.56
N SER A 281 7.39 8.99 -28.95
CA SER A 281 8.53 9.90 -28.99
C SER A 281 8.35 11.06 -29.96
N ARG A 282 7.75 10.80 -31.13
CA ARG A 282 7.44 11.86 -32.12
C ARG A 282 6.35 12.79 -31.62
N TYR A 283 5.28 12.25 -31.04
CA TYR A 283 4.18 13.03 -30.48
C TYR A 283 4.68 13.97 -29.37
N ILE A 284 5.43 13.45 -28.39
CA ILE A 284 5.95 14.25 -27.27
C ILE A 284 6.84 15.38 -27.76
N ARG A 285 7.72 15.11 -28.75
CA ARG A 285 8.55 16.17 -29.35
C ARG A 285 7.72 17.21 -30.08
N GLY A 286 6.66 16.81 -30.76
CA GLY A 286 5.70 17.74 -31.38
C GLY A 286 5.07 18.66 -30.34
N VAL A 287 4.52 18.09 -29.27
CA VAL A 287 3.90 18.85 -28.16
C VAL A 287 4.92 19.79 -27.50
N ALA A 288 6.14 19.33 -27.26
CA ALA A 288 7.18 20.17 -26.67
C ALA A 288 7.61 21.32 -27.59
N LEU A 289 7.62 21.11 -28.91
CA LEU A 289 7.92 22.16 -29.88
C LEU A 289 6.80 23.20 -29.91
N VAL A 290 5.54 22.78 -29.90
CA VAL A 290 4.38 23.68 -29.76
C VAL A 290 4.48 24.49 -28.47
N GLY A 291 4.74 23.84 -27.33
CA GLY A 291 4.92 24.54 -26.05
C GLY A 291 6.08 25.53 -26.03
N MET A 292 7.18 25.25 -26.74
CA MET A 292 8.29 26.21 -26.92
C MET A 292 7.89 27.42 -27.75
N VAL A 293 7.02 27.25 -28.75
CA VAL A 293 6.49 28.36 -29.55
C VAL A 293 5.53 29.20 -28.71
N ASP A 294 4.58 28.56 -28.03
CA ASP A 294 3.60 29.23 -27.17
C ASP A 294 4.30 30.01 -26.04
N GLY A 295 5.31 29.41 -25.40
CA GLY A 295 6.07 30.07 -24.34
C GLY A 295 6.84 31.32 -24.81
N ARG A 296 7.31 31.34 -26.06
CA ARG A 296 7.93 32.55 -26.64
C ARG A 296 6.92 33.62 -27.00
N VAL A 297 5.72 33.24 -27.44
CA VAL A 297 4.63 34.20 -27.74
C VAL A 297 4.14 34.85 -26.45
N LEU A 298 3.91 34.07 -25.40
CA LEU A 298 3.47 34.58 -24.09
C LEU A 298 4.47 35.52 -23.40
N HIS A 299 5.77 35.37 -23.66
CA HIS A 299 6.79 36.31 -23.17
C HIS A 299 6.86 37.60 -24.02
N ARG A 300 6.36 37.59 -25.26
CA ARG A 300 6.36 38.76 -26.14
C ARG A 300 5.22 39.74 -25.83
N ASP A 301 4.15 39.25 -25.20
CA ASP A 301 2.96 40.03 -24.84
C ASP A 301 2.92 40.50 -23.36
N ARG A 302 4.02 40.38 -22.61
CA ARG A 302 4.23 40.98 -21.28
C ARG A 302 5.42 41.93 -21.30
#